data_AF-A0A9E0UCN5-F1
#
_entry.id   AF-A0A9E0UCN5-F1
#
_cell.length_a   1.000
_cell.length_b   1.000
_cell.length_c   1.000
_cell.angle_alpha   90.00
_cell.angle_beta   90.00
_cell.angle_gamma   90.00
#
_symmetry.space_group_name_H-M   'P 1'
#
loop_
_entity.id
_entity.type
_entity.pdbx_description
1 polymer ?
#
loop_
_entity_poly.entity_id
_entity_poly.type
_entity_poly.pdbx_seq_one_letter_code
_entity_poly.pdbx_strand_id
1 'polypeptide(L)'
;MTKQLTMIFVGSFMLSTLLLAGGCAQKTDISSLSQLAEKSFAVPTGTVADKLVLSKFPQAKFQYFNTVLDAALAVKAGKADAVAYDEPILKNIAAKNDGLVVLPEMITVDSYGFAVQPENRRLKDAIDAVVKELKQNGGYAEMQARWFPKKGNPLAMPAIVLNGDAGVLRLGTASVTEPFSFVDGSQQVVGLDIELAKRVAQQQGKKLEVVNMDFGALIPALLSGKVDMIAACITITPERAQKVLFSEPYYSGGIAALVKDAKR
;
A
#
# COMPACT_ATOMS: atom_id res chain seq x y z
N MET A 1 -24.00 13.63 93.49
CA MET A 1 -24.04 12.44 92.63
C MET A 1 -23.44 12.79 91.29
N THR A 2 -22.63 11.87 90.75
CA THR A 2 -22.15 11.75 89.35
C THR A 2 -21.02 12.67 88.84
N LYS A 3 -19.81 12.09 88.93
CA LYS A 3 -18.63 12.14 88.03
C LYS A 3 -18.99 12.37 86.54
N GLN A 4 -18.13 13.06 85.77
CA GLN A 4 -17.19 12.39 84.84
C GLN A 4 -16.23 13.35 84.12
N LEU A 5 -15.04 12.77 83.94
CA LEU A 5 -13.80 13.15 83.27
C LEU A 5 -13.97 13.23 81.73
N THR A 6 -12.83 13.38 81.03
CA THR A 6 -12.53 12.93 79.63
C THR A 6 -12.67 14.07 78.59
N MET A 7 -11.77 14.33 77.63
CA MET A 7 -10.53 13.69 77.17
C MET A 7 -9.81 14.70 76.27
N ILE A 8 -8.48 14.73 76.33
CA ILE A 8 -7.63 15.33 75.30
C ILE A 8 -7.63 14.39 74.08
N PHE A 9 -7.95 14.88 72.89
CA PHE A 9 -7.72 14.17 71.64
C PHE A 9 -6.70 14.92 70.78
N VAL A 10 -5.49 14.36 70.72
CA VAL A 10 -4.45 14.75 69.77
C VAL A 10 -4.80 14.09 68.43
N GLY A 11 -5.32 14.89 67.49
CA GLY A 11 -5.57 14.45 66.13
C GLY A 11 -4.29 14.50 65.31
N SER A 12 -3.69 13.33 65.05
CA SER A 12 -2.57 13.13 64.12
C SER A 12 -3.03 13.44 62.69
N PHE A 13 -2.49 14.50 62.08
CA PHE A 13 -2.75 14.86 60.69
C PHE A 13 -1.81 14.02 59.80
N MET A 14 -2.27 12.85 59.36
CA MET A 14 -1.55 12.00 58.42
C MET A 14 -1.63 12.64 57.03
N LEU A 15 -0.59 13.38 56.66
CA LEU A 15 -0.46 13.99 55.33
C LEU A 15 -0.14 12.89 54.31
N SER A 16 -1.17 12.32 53.70
CA SER A 16 -1.05 11.39 52.57
C SER A 16 -0.61 12.15 51.32
N THR A 17 0.69 12.20 51.08
CA THR A 17 1.28 12.61 49.79
C THR A 17 0.84 11.64 48.71
N LEU A 18 -0.19 12.03 47.94
CA LEU A 18 -0.55 11.40 46.68
C LEU A 18 0.58 11.68 45.68
N LEU A 19 1.49 10.72 45.51
CA LEU A 19 2.46 10.70 44.42
C LEU A 19 1.69 10.51 43.11
N LEU A 20 1.35 11.62 42.45
CA LEU A 20 1.03 11.63 41.03
C LEU A 20 2.32 11.28 40.27
N ALA A 21 2.55 10.00 40.06
CA ALA A 21 3.47 9.52 39.05
C ALA A 21 2.90 9.95 37.69
N GLY A 22 3.28 11.14 37.25
CA GLY A 22 3.15 11.58 35.87
C GLY A 22 3.97 10.63 35.01
N GLY A 23 3.37 9.52 34.62
CA GLY A 23 3.88 8.66 33.57
C GLY A 23 3.89 9.49 32.29
N CYS A 24 5.00 10.16 32.01
CA CYS A 24 5.36 10.51 30.66
C CYS A 24 5.45 9.18 29.91
N ALA A 25 4.35 8.80 29.26
CA ALA A 25 4.38 7.73 28.27
C ALA A 25 5.40 8.15 27.22
N GLN A 26 6.60 7.60 27.32
CA GLN A 26 7.65 7.78 26.34
C GLN A 26 7.06 7.34 25.01
N LYS A 27 6.78 8.30 24.11
CA LYS A 27 6.35 7.98 22.75
C LYS A 27 7.47 7.15 22.15
N THR A 28 7.20 5.86 21.99
CA THR A 28 8.16 4.89 21.51
C THR A 28 8.28 5.08 20.01
N ASP A 29 9.48 5.36 19.55
CA ASP A 29 9.77 5.44 18.11
C ASP A 29 9.56 4.07 17.47
N ILE A 30 8.54 3.96 16.63
CA ILE A 30 8.20 2.72 15.94
C ILE A 30 9.00 2.67 14.64
N SER A 31 9.81 1.62 14.50
CA SER A 31 10.69 1.40 13.35
C SER A 31 10.67 -0.04 12.84
N SER A 32 10.05 -0.97 13.57
CA SER A 32 9.88 -2.37 13.18
C SER A 32 8.48 -2.89 13.52
N LEU A 33 8.06 -3.97 12.86
CA LEU A 33 6.75 -4.58 13.09
C LEU A 33 6.59 -5.18 14.49
N SER A 34 7.67 -5.65 15.10
CA SER A 34 7.65 -6.21 16.45
C SER A 34 7.16 -5.23 17.52
N GLN A 35 7.33 -3.93 17.29
CA GLN A 35 6.88 -2.87 18.19
C GLN A 35 5.37 -2.57 18.09
N LEU A 36 4.65 -3.25 17.18
CA LEU A 36 3.22 -3.04 16.93
C LEU A 36 2.27 -4.03 17.64
N ALA A 37 2.80 -5.04 18.35
CA ALA A 37 1.98 -6.14 18.86
C ALA A 37 0.81 -5.73 19.78
N GLU A 38 0.98 -4.67 20.56
CA GLU A 38 -0.04 -4.12 21.49
C GLU A 38 -0.51 -2.72 21.09
N LYS A 39 -0.22 -2.32 19.85
CA LYS A 39 -0.48 -0.97 19.35
C LYS A 39 -1.83 -0.86 18.67
N SER A 40 -2.28 0.38 18.52
CA SER A 40 -3.52 0.73 17.83
C SER A 40 -3.29 0.99 16.34
N PHE A 41 -4.19 0.49 15.51
CA PHE A 41 -4.17 0.62 14.07
C PHE A 41 -5.33 1.48 13.57
N ALA A 42 -5.03 2.47 12.74
CA ALA A 42 -5.99 3.14 11.90
C ALA A 42 -6.20 2.32 10.62
N VAL A 43 -7.45 2.00 10.28
CA VAL A 43 -7.79 1.16 9.13
C VAL A 43 -8.93 1.79 8.33
N PRO A 44 -8.85 1.86 6.99
CA PRO A 44 -9.98 2.31 6.18
C PRO A 44 -11.15 1.31 6.27
N THR A 45 -12.37 1.82 6.40
CA THR A 45 -13.59 1.02 6.42
C THR A 45 -13.78 0.24 5.11
N GLY A 46 -14.40 -0.94 5.20
CA GLY A 46 -14.71 -1.77 4.03
C GLY A 46 -13.51 -2.54 3.45
N THR A 47 -12.36 -2.53 4.14
CA THR A 47 -11.16 -3.28 3.76
C THR A 47 -11.02 -4.56 4.58
N VAL A 48 -10.12 -5.46 4.17
CA VAL A 48 -9.76 -6.67 4.95
C VAL A 48 -8.49 -6.47 5.79
N ALA A 49 -7.95 -5.25 5.84
CA ALA A 49 -6.66 -4.98 6.46
C ALA A 49 -6.67 -5.29 7.96
N ASP A 50 -7.79 -5.06 8.65
CA ASP A 50 -7.99 -5.43 10.05
C ASP A 50 -7.79 -6.94 10.31
N LYS A 51 -8.39 -7.80 9.49
CA LYS A 51 -8.24 -9.26 9.57
C LYS A 51 -6.79 -9.68 9.31
N LEU A 52 -6.13 -9.04 8.34
CA LEU A 52 -4.74 -9.32 8.01
C LEU A 52 -3.79 -8.86 9.12
N VAL A 53 -4.06 -7.71 9.75
CA VAL A 53 -3.36 -7.26 10.96
C VAL A 53 -3.55 -8.28 12.08
N LEU A 54 -4.79 -8.71 12.37
CA LEU A 54 -5.08 -9.68 13.44
C LEU A 54 -4.39 -11.03 13.24
N SER A 55 -4.13 -11.44 12.00
CA SER A 55 -3.39 -12.67 11.72
C SER A 55 -1.95 -12.65 12.26
N LYS A 56 -1.37 -11.46 12.45
CA LYS A 56 0.00 -11.24 12.94
C LYS A 56 0.02 -10.63 14.35
N PHE A 57 -0.96 -9.78 14.66
CA PHE A 57 -1.09 -9.05 15.92
C PHE A 57 -2.48 -9.27 16.52
N PRO A 58 -2.71 -10.42 17.21
CA PRO A 58 -4.05 -10.78 17.70
C PRO A 58 -4.63 -9.81 18.74
N GLN A 59 -3.79 -8.96 19.35
CA GLN A 59 -4.19 -7.96 20.35
C GLN A 59 -4.36 -6.54 19.78
N ALA A 60 -4.22 -6.39 18.46
CA ALA A 60 -4.35 -5.09 17.80
C ALA A 60 -5.74 -4.48 18.05
N LYS A 61 -5.75 -3.16 18.31
CA LYS A 61 -6.98 -2.37 18.47
C LYS A 61 -7.18 -1.50 17.25
N PHE A 62 -8.42 -1.38 16.77
CA PHE A 62 -8.70 -0.67 15.52
C PHE A 62 -9.47 0.63 15.73
N GLN A 63 -9.10 1.63 14.95
CA GLN A 63 -9.90 2.83 14.69
C GLN A 63 -10.16 2.92 13.20
N TYR A 64 -11.42 3.15 12.83
CA TYR A 64 -11.85 3.10 11.45
C TYR A 64 -11.99 4.50 10.85
N PHE A 65 -11.57 4.64 9.59
CA PHE A 65 -11.59 5.89 8.84
C PHE A 65 -12.20 5.69 7.46
N ASN A 66 -12.72 6.77 6.87
CA ASN A 66 -13.35 6.69 5.55
C ASN A 66 -12.34 6.55 4.41
N THR A 67 -11.13 7.08 4.58
CA THR A 67 -10.06 7.02 3.57
C THR A 67 -8.72 6.63 4.19
N VAL A 68 -7.81 6.13 3.36
CA VAL A 68 -6.42 5.79 3.76
C VAL A 68 -5.66 7.05 4.18
N LEU A 69 -5.91 8.17 3.51
CA LEU A 69 -5.28 9.45 3.86
C LEU A 69 -5.74 9.90 5.26
N ASP A 70 -7.03 9.82 5.58
CA ASP A 70 -7.54 10.18 6.91
C ASP A 70 -6.93 9.29 8.01
N ALA A 71 -6.81 7.99 7.76
CA ALA A 71 -6.13 7.06 8.65
C ALA A 71 -4.66 7.48 8.89
N ALA A 72 -3.94 7.83 7.81
CA ALA A 72 -2.54 8.27 7.89
C ALA A 72 -2.38 9.60 8.63
N LEU A 73 -3.28 10.56 8.41
CA LEU A 73 -3.28 11.83 9.14
C LEU A 73 -3.64 11.64 10.62
N ALA A 74 -4.50 10.68 10.95
CA ALA A 74 -4.79 10.32 12.34
C ALA A 74 -3.55 9.76 13.06
N VAL A 75 -2.76 8.92 12.39
CA VAL A 75 -1.46 8.44 12.90
C VAL A 75 -0.47 9.58 13.07
N LYS A 76 -0.35 10.46 12.08
CA LYS A 76 0.49 11.67 12.18
C LYS A 76 0.12 12.54 13.39
N ALA A 77 -1.18 12.66 13.66
CA ALA A 77 -1.73 13.36 14.82
C ALA A 77 -1.61 12.58 16.15
N GLY A 78 -1.15 11.33 16.13
CA GLY A 78 -1.00 10.48 17.30
C GLY A 78 -2.30 9.90 17.86
N LYS A 79 -3.37 9.84 17.04
CA LYS A 79 -4.64 9.21 17.42
C LYS A 79 -4.57 7.67 17.36
N ALA A 80 -3.72 7.14 16.48
CA ALA A 80 -3.38 5.73 16.39
C ALA A 80 -1.86 5.59 16.20
N ASP A 81 -1.31 4.41 16.45
CA ASP A 81 0.13 4.16 16.36
C ASP A 81 0.59 3.84 14.93
N ALA A 82 -0.25 3.16 14.14
CA ALA A 82 0.05 2.78 12.77
C ALA A 82 -1.19 2.78 11.86
N VAL A 83 -1.01 2.96 10.55
CA VAL A 83 -2.00 2.59 9.52
C VAL A 83 -1.60 1.24 8.97
N ALA A 84 -2.55 0.32 8.81
CA ALA A 84 -2.33 -0.90 8.04
C ALA A 84 -3.10 -0.84 6.72
N TYR A 85 -2.38 -0.87 5.60
CA TYR A 85 -2.96 -0.85 4.27
C TYR A 85 -1.95 -1.29 3.21
N ASP A 86 -2.38 -1.33 1.95
CA ASP A 86 -1.52 -1.65 0.81
C ASP A 86 -0.29 -0.73 0.77
N GLU A 87 0.87 -1.37 0.84
CA GLU A 87 2.18 -0.73 0.92
C GLU A 87 2.44 0.35 -0.13
N PRO A 88 2.06 0.17 -1.41
CA PRO A 88 2.28 1.19 -2.44
C PRO A 88 1.49 2.48 -2.20
N ILE A 89 0.27 2.36 -1.68
CA ILE A 89 -0.58 3.50 -1.32
C ILE A 89 0.01 4.22 -0.12
N LEU A 90 0.48 3.46 0.88
CA LEU A 90 1.15 4.03 2.05
C LEU A 90 2.43 4.77 1.65
N LYS A 91 3.24 4.23 0.74
CA LYS A 91 4.43 4.91 0.18
C LYS A 91 4.06 6.22 -0.49
N ASN A 92 3.03 6.23 -1.32
CA ASN A 92 2.55 7.43 -2.00
C ASN A 92 2.08 8.50 -1.00
N ILE A 93 1.34 8.09 0.04
CA ILE A 93 0.90 8.99 1.11
C ILE A 93 2.10 9.56 1.87
N ALA A 94 3.04 8.71 2.30
CA ALA A 94 4.23 9.13 3.04
C ALA A 94 5.10 10.11 2.22
N ALA A 95 5.28 9.87 0.93
CA ALA A 95 6.04 10.76 0.05
C ALA A 95 5.42 12.17 -0.02
N LYS A 96 4.09 12.27 0.06
CA LYS A 96 3.34 13.55 -0.01
C LYS A 96 3.10 14.20 1.35
N ASN A 97 3.35 13.48 2.45
CA ASN A 97 3.03 13.94 3.81
C ASN A 97 4.25 13.76 4.73
N ASP A 98 4.99 14.86 4.94
CA ASP A 98 6.12 14.89 5.87
C ASP A 98 5.72 14.39 7.28
N GLY A 99 6.63 13.68 7.96
CA GLY A 99 6.40 13.16 9.31
C GLY A 99 5.68 11.80 9.36
N LEU A 100 5.53 11.13 8.21
CA LEU A 100 5.03 9.77 8.09
C LEU A 100 6.06 8.90 7.35
N VAL A 101 6.18 7.64 7.75
CA VAL A 101 7.10 6.66 7.14
C VAL A 101 6.46 5.29 7.10
N VAL A 102 6.70 4.56 6.00
CA VAL A 102 6.30 3.15 5.89
C VAL A 102 7.39 2.28 6.48
N LEU A 103 7.03 1.33 7.34
CA LEU A 103 7.98 0.37 7.87
C LEU A 103 8.54 -0.52 6.75
N PRO A 104 9.83 -0.91 6.82
CA PRO A 104 10.45 -1.72 5.79
C PRO A 104 9.90 -3.15 5.73
N GLU A 105 9.37 -3.65 6.85
CA GLU A 105 8.75 -4.96 6.95
C GLU A 105 7.26 -4.89 6.64
N MET A 106 6.75 -5.89 5.92
CA MET A 106 5.33 -6.02 5.61
C MET A 106 4.60 -6.95 6.60
N ILE A 107 3.34 -6.62 6.89
CA ILE A 107 2.43 -7.45 7.71
C ILE A 107 2.12 -8.73 6.94
N THR A 108 1.68 -8.59 5.69
CA THR A 108 1.51 -9.67 4.72
C THR A 108 2.35 -9.40 3.48
N VAL A 109 2.76 -10.46 2.79
CA VAL A 109 3.49 -10.35 1.53
C VAL A 109 2.61 -10.85 0.41
N ASP A 110 2.41 -10.00 -0.58
CA ASP A 110 1.66 -10.24 -1.79
C ASP A 110 2.55 -9.99 -3.01
N SER A 111 2.11 -10.49 -4.16
CA SER A 111 2.82 -10.35 -5.43
C SER A 111 1.88 -9.85 -6.51
N TYR A 112 2.29 -8.83 -7.26
CA TYR A 112 1.52 -8.26 -8.36
C TYR A 112 2.12 -8.66 -9.69
N GLY A 113 1.26 -9.05 -10.62
CA GLY A 113 1.65 -9.54 -11.95
C GLY A 113 0.70 -9.02 -13.03
N PHE A 114 1.13 -9.10 -14.28
CA PHE A 114 0.20 -8.98 -15.40
C PHE A 114 -0.55 -10.29 -15.54
N ALA A 115 -1.78 -10.24 -16.03
CA ALA A 115 -2.50 -11.44 -16.43
C ALA A 115 -2.85 -11.41 -17.93
N VAL A 116 -2.76 -12.58 -18.55
CA VAL A 116 -3.14 -12.84 -19.94
C VAL A 116 -4.09 -14.04 -19.98
N GLN A 117 -4.73 -14.28 -21.13
CA GLN A 117 -5.55 -15.47 -21.32
C GLN A 117 -4.72 -16.76 -21.09
N PRO A 118 -5.30 -17.82 -20.51
CA PRO A 118 -4.58 -19.07 -20.17
C PRO A 118 -3.70 -19.66 -21.28
N GLU A 119 -4.15 -19.55 -22.53
CA GLU A 119 -3.50 -20.05 -23.73
C GLU A 119 -2.42 -19.11 -24.28
N ASN A 120 -2.44 -17.82 -23.92
CA ASN A 120 -1.57 -16.80 -24.50
C ASN A 120 -0.19 -16.74 -23.81
N ARG A 121 0.51 -17.88 -23.81
CA ARG A 121 1.85 -18.01 -23.22
C ARG A 121 2.87 -17.08 -23.87
N ARG A 122 2.74 -16.84 -25.17
CA ARG A 122 3.62 -15.93 -25.90
C ARG A 122 3.60 -14.51 -25.33
N LEU A 123 2.43 -13.97 -24.99
CA LEU A 123 2.34 -12.64 -24.41
C LEU A 123 2.85 -12.62 -22.96
N LYS A 124 2.57 -13.66 -22.16
CA LYS A 124 3.18 -13.83 -20.83
C LYS A 124 4.70 -13.79 -20.93
N ASP A 125 5.30 -14.61 -21.79
CA ASP A 125 6.75 -14.71 -21.92
C ASP A 125 7.38 -13.39 -22.40
N ALA A 126 6.69 -12.64 -23.26
CA ALA A 126 7.11 -11.29 -23.65
C ALA A 126 7.11 -10.31 -22.46
N ILE A 127 6.06 -10.34 -21.62
CA ILE A 127 5.99 -9.52 -20.39
C ILE A 127 7.16 -9.85 -19.47
N ASP A 128 7.40 -11.14 -19.23
CA ASP A 128 8.48 -11.58 -18.34
C ASP A 128 9.86 -11.22 -18.88
N ALA A 129 10.06 -11.33 -20.19
CA ALA A 129 11.31 -10.93 -20.83
C ALA A 129 11.59 -9.43 -20.62
N VAL A 130 10.59 -8.56 -20.79
CA VAL A 130 10.73 -7.12 -20.55
C VAL A 130 11.04 -6.82 -19.09
N VAL A 131 10.30 -7.41 -18.15
CA VAL A 131 10.54 -7.19 -16.72
C VAL A 131 11.93 -7.68 -16.33
N LYS A 132 12.36 -8.83 -16.85
CA LYS A 132 13.71 -9.38 -16.62
C LYS A 132 14.78 -8.45 -17.17
N GLU A 133 14.65 -7.99 -18.41
CA GLU A 133 15.60 -7.07 -19.03
C GLU A 133 15.72 -5.76 -18.25
N LEU A 134 14.59 -5.17 -17.85
CA LEU A 134 14.56 -3.94 -17.04
C LEU A 134 15.23 -4.12 -15.68
N LYS A 135 15.07 -5.28 -15.05
CA LYS A 135 15.76 -5.59 -13.79
C LYS A 135 17.27 -5.74 -13.99
N GLN A 136 17.70 -6.31 -15.13
CA GLN A 136 19.12 -6.54 -15.44
C GLN A 136 19.86 -5.26 -15.84
N ASN A 137 19.20 -4.35 -16.56
CA ASN A 137 19.82 -3.12 -17.07
C ASN A 137 19.62 -1.89 -16.17
N GLY A 138 18.95 -2.05 -15.02
CA GLY A 138 18.67 -0.97 -14.08
C GLY A 138 17.42 -0.12 -14.40
N GLY A 139 16.80 -0.31 -15.57
CA GLY A 139 15.60 0.43 -15.97
C GLY A 139 14.42 0.22 -15.03
N TYR A 140 14.30 -0.95 -14.40
CA TYR A 140 13.27 -1.19 -13.38
C TYR A 140 13.50 -0.34 -12.12
N ALA A 141 14.76 -0.14 -11.72
CA ALA A 141 15.09 0.71 -10.57
C ALA A 141 14.79 2.19 -10.88
N GLU A 142 15.04 2.65 -12.11
CA GLU A 142 14.65 3.99 -12.56
C GLU A 142 13.12 4.16 -12.56
N MET A 143 12.38 3.13 -12.99
CA MET A 143 10.92 3.10 -12.90
C MET A 143 10.44 3.20 -11.46
N GLN A 144 11.03 2.43 -10.56
CA GLN A 144 10.71 2.49 -9.13
C GLN A 144 10.96 3.89 -8.57
N ALA A 145 12.10 4.53 -8.88
CA ALA A 145 12.40 5.88 -8.42
C ALA A 145 11.42 6.94 -8.97
N ARG A 146 10.93 6.73 -10.19
CA ARG A 146 9.96 7.62 -10.86
C ARG A 146 8.57 7.54 -10.23
N TRP A 147 8.08 6.32 -10.03
CA TRP A 147 6.72 6.05 -9.58
C TRP A 147 6.58 6.06 -8.06
N PHE A 148 7.66 5.72 -7.34
CA PHE A 148 7.74 5.74 -5.87
C PHE A 148 8.85 6.66 -5.39
N PRO A 149 8.76 7.98 -5.68
CA PRO A 149 9.75 8.92 -5.19
C PRO A 149 9.70 8.96 -3.65
N LYS A 150 10.85 9.18 -3.02
CA LYS A 150 10.91 9.31 -1.54
C LYS A 150 10.11 10.50 -1.02
N LYS A 151 9.92 11.54 -1.84
CA LYS A 151 9.17 12.74 -1.51
C LYS A 151 8.50 13.31 -2.76
N GLY A 152 7.29 13.85 -2.60
CA GLY A 152 6.52 14.50 -3.65
C GLY A 152 5.61 13.55 -4.42
N ASN A 153 5.17 14.01 -5.60
CA ASN A 153 4.36 13.23 -6.52
C ASN A 153 5.24 12.35 -7.42
N PRO A 154 4.70 11.23 -7.95
CA PRO A 154 5.32 10.51 -9.05
C PRO A 154 5.74 11.47 -10.18
N LEU A 155 6.88 11.19 -10.79
CA LEU A 155 7.39 12.00 -11.89
C LEU A 155 6.64 11.66 -13.20
N ALA A 156 6.76 12.52 -14.21
CA ALA A 156 6.14 12.30 -15.51
C ALA A 156 6.60 10.98 -16.16
N MET A 157 5.65 10.25 -16.74
CA MET A 157 5.96 9.04 -17.53
C MET A 157 6.88 9.40 -18.70
N PRO A 158 7.94 8.62 -18.97
CA PRO A 158 8.81 8.87 -20.12
C PRO A 158 8.06 8.70 -21.44
N ALA A 159 8.51 9.44 -22.46
CA ALA A 159 8.04 9.22 -23.82
C ALA A 159 8.54 7.86 -24.33
N ILE A 160 7.62 6.90 -24.44
CA ILE A 160 7.88 5.58 -25.05
C ILE A 160 7.25 5.59 -26.43
N VAL A 161 8.11 5.54 -27.45
CA VAL A 161 7.70 5.59 -28.86
C VAL A 161 7.14 4.22 -29.28
N LEU A 162 5.88 4.20 -29.73
CA LEU A 162 5.14 3.01 -30.15
C LEU A 162 4.80 3.08 -31.65
N ASN A 163 5.83 3.15 -32.49
CA ASN A 163 5.70 3.32 -33.94
C ASN A 163 5.58 2.01 -34.72
N GLY A 164 5.40 0.90 -34.02
CA GLY A 164 5.30 -0.41 -34.66
C GLY A 164 3.99 -0.60 -35.42
N ASP A 165 4.04 -1.44 -36.45
CA ASP A 165 2.95 -1.80 -37.35
C ASP A 165 2.40 -3.22 -37.11
N ALA A 166 2.93 -3.95 -36.12
CA ALA A 166 2.50 -5.31 -35.77
C ALA A 166 1.14 -5.39 -35.05
N GLY A 167 0.28 -4.37 -35.24
CA GLY A 167 -1.05 -4.23 -34.67
C GLY A 167 -1.10 -3.53 -33.32
N VAL A 168 -2.21 -3.71 -32.62
CA VAL A 168 -2.51 -3.08 -31.32
C VAL A 168 -2.49 -4.16 -30.23
N LEU A 169 -1.92 -3.81 -29.08
CA LEU A 169 -2.02 -4.55 -27.83
C LEU A 169 -2.97 -3.80 -26.89
N ARG A 170 -4.05 -4.44 -26.46
CA ARG A 170 -5.07 -3.84 -25.59
C ARG A 170 -4.80 -4.22 -24.14
N LEU A 171 -4.53 -3.22 -23.31
CA LEU A 171 -4.38 -3.36 -21.86
C LEU A 171 -5.69 -3.00 -21.16
N GLY A 172 -6.27 -3.93 -20.42
CA GLY A 172 -7.29 -3.61 -19.43
C GLY A 172 -6.67 -3.11 -18.13
N THR A 173 -7.16 -2.00 -17.59
CA THR A 173 -6.69 -1.47 -16.30
C THR A 173 -7.82 -0.78 -15.53
N ALA A 174 -7.58 -0.48 -14.25
CA ALA A 174 -8.41 0.38 -13.41
C ALA A 174 -7.59 1.58 -12.96
N SER A 175 -7.93 2.77 -13.44
CA SER A 175 -7.08 3.97 -13.34
C SER A 175 -7.36 4.79 -12.07
N VAL A 176 -7.38 4.13 -10.92
CA VAL A 176 -7.74 4.72 -9.62
C VAL A 176 -6.67 4.53 -8.53
N THR A 177 -5.53 3.94 -8.89
CA THR A 177 -4.50 3.51 -7.94
C THR A 177 -3.15 4.15 -8.27
N GLU A 178 -2.92 5.35 -7.77
CA GLU A 178 -1.60 6.00 -7.86
C GLU A 178 -0.59 5.29 -6.93
N PRO A 179 0.61 4.89 -7.41
CA PRO A 179 1.24 5.27 -8.68
C PRO A 179 1.27 4.16 -9.76
N PHE A 180 0.43 3.13 -9.68
CA PHE A 180 0.42 2.01 -10.65
C PHE A 180 -0.37 2.28 -11.92
N SER A 181 -1.63 2.68 -11.75
CA SER A 181 -2.55 3.00 -12.85
C SER A 181 -3.51 4.07 -12.34
N PHE A 182 -3.32 5.29 -12.82
CA PHE A 182 -4.11 6.45 -12.39
C PHE A 182 -4.19 7.47 -13.52
N VAL A 183 -5.13 8.40 -13.40
CA VAL A 183 -5.26 9.53 -14.31
C VAL A 183 -4.43 10.70 -13.78
N ASP A 184 -3.49 11.21 -14.57
CA ASP A 184 -2.70 12.38 -14.19
C ASP A 184 -3.43 13.71 -14.46
N GLY A 185 -2.77 14.82 -14.13
CA GLY A 185 -3.31 16.17 -14.35
C GLY A 185 -3.56 16.52 -15.83
N SER A 186 -3.05 15.72 -16.78
CA SER A 186 -3.28 15.86 -18.22
C SER A 186 -4.40 14.96 -18.75
N GLN A 187 -5.16 14.33 -17.85
CA GLN A 187 -6.24 13.39 -18.18
C GLN A 187 -5.74 12.13 -18.93
N GLN A 188 -4.47 11.78 -18.78
CA GLN A 188 -3.89 10.57 -19.35
C GLN A 188 -3.82 9.47 -18.30
N VAL A 189 -4.12 8.24 -18.71
CA VAL A 189 -3.88 7.06 -17.87
C VAL A 189 -2.38 6.77 -17.88
N VAL A 190 -1.75 6.87 -16.71
CA VAL A 190 -0.32 6.71 -16.48
C VAL A 190 -0.06 5.85 -15.24
N GLY A 191 1.21 5.53 -15.00
CA GLY A 191 1.65 4.80 -13.82
C GLY A 191 2.61 3.68 -14.18
N LEU A 192 3.10 2.98 -13.16
CA LEU A 192 4.07 1.89 -13.32
C LEU A 192 3.54 0.78 -14.24
N ASP A 193 2.27 0.39 -14.11
CA ASP A 193 1.66 -0.67 -14.91
C ASP A 193 1.55 -0.24 -16.38
N ILE A 194 1.22 1.03 -16.60
CA ILE A 194 1.09 1.61 -17.94
C ILE A 194 2.46 1.72 -18.60
N GLU A 195 3.49 2.13 -17.87
CA GLU A 195 4.84 2.21 -18.40
C GLU A 195 5.37 0.81 -18.76
N LEU A 196 5.19 -0.19 -17.90
CA LEU A 196 5.55 -1.58 -18.21
C LEU A 196 4.81 -2.09 -19.46
N ALA A 197 3.50 -1.85 -19.55
CA ALA A 197 2.70 -2.24 -20.72
C ALA A 197 3.18 -1.57 -22.01
N LYS A 198 3.57 -0.28 -21.96
CA LYS A 198 4.15 0.42 -23.11
C LYS A 198 5.48 -0.20 -23.53
N ARG A 199 6.35 -0.58 -22.59
CA ARG A 199 7.61 -1.26 -22.90
C ARG A 199 7.38 -2.64 -23.52
N VAL A 200 6.38 -3.39 -23.06
CA VAL A 200 5.95 -4.65 -23.68
C VAL A 200 5.42 -4.45 -25.09
N ALA A 201 4.59 -3.44 -25.33
CA ALA A 201 4.11 -3.11 -26.68
C ALA A 201 5.27 -2.70 -27.60
N GLN A 202 6.19 -1.87 -27.12
CA GLN A 202 7.37 -1.44 -27.85
C GLN A 202 8.25 -2.63 -28.28
N GLN A 203 8.57 -3.53 -27.35
CA GLN A 203 9.36 -4.73 -27.63
C GLN A 203 8.69 -5.62 -28.69
N GLN A 204 7.35 -5.67 -28.71
CA GLN A 204 6.58 -6.45 -29.67
C GLN A 204 6.33 -5.72 -31.00
N GLY A 205 6.81 -4.49 -31.18
CA GLY A 205 6.52 -3.69 -32.37
C GLY A 205 5.03 -3.38 -32.52
N LYS A 206 4.31 -3.26 -31.41
CA LYS A 206 2.86 -2.99 -31.37
C LYS A 206 2.58 -1.58 -30.84
N LYS A 207 1.42 -1.06 -31.20
CA LYS A 207 0.79 0.07 -30.49
C LYS A 207 0.16 -0.44 -29.19
N LEU A 208 -0.05 0.46 -28.23
CA LEU A 208 -0.78 0.15 -26.99
C LEU A 208 -2.09 0.93 -26.97
N GLU A 209 -3.20 0.23 -26.72
CA GLU A 209 -4.49 0.81 -26.37
C GLU A 209 -4.78 0.50 -24.90
N VAL A 210 -5.05 1.53 -24.11
CA VAL A 210 -5.42 1.37 -22.70
C VAL A 210 -6.93 1.46 -22.56
N VAL A 211 -7.52 0.38 -22.06
CA VAL A 211 -8.96 0.26 -21.82
C VAL A 211 -9.21 0.35 -20.32
N ASN A 212 -9.58 1.54 -19.87
CA ASN A 212 -9.92 1.80 -18.47
C ASN A 212 -11.31 1.23 -18.13
N MET A 213 -11.42 0.49 -17.04
CA MET A 213 -12.67 -0.13 -16.57
C MET A 213 -12.64 -0.38 -15.06
N ASP A 214 -13.76 -0.83 -14.50
CA ASP A 214 -13.82 -1.28 -13.11
C ASP A 214 -12.94 -2.50 -12.88
N PHE A 215 -12.25 -2.56 -11.73
CA PHE A 215 -11.34 -3.65 -11.40
C PHE A 215 -11.99 -5.04 -11.49
N GLY A 216 -13.26 -5.16 -11.05
CA GLY A 216 -14.03 -6.41 -11.13
C GLY A 216 -14.32 -6.89 -12.56
N ALA A 217 -14.23 -6.00 -13.56
CA ALA A 217 -14.45 -6.33 -14.97
C ALA A 217 -13.18 -6.82 -15.70
N LEU A 218 -12.00 -6.71 -15.09
CA LEU A 218 -10.72 -7.01 -15.75
C LEU A 218 -10.60 -8.47 -16.21
N ILE A 219 -10.81 -9.43 -15.30
CA ILE A 219 -10.73 -10.85 -15.63
C ILE A 219 -11.80 -11.25 -16.67
N PRO A 220 -13.09 -10.88 -16.52
CA PRO A 220 -14.09 -11.11 -17.57
C PRO A 220 -13.74 -10.49 -18.94
N ALA A 221 -13.21 -9.26 -18.96
CA ALA A 221 -12.78 -8.61 -20.19
C ALA A 221 -11.61 -9.33 -20.86
N LEU A 222 -10.67 -9.84 -20.07
CA LEU A 222 -9.56 -10.64 -20.57
C LEU A 222 -10.06 -11.97 -21.16
N LEU A 223 -10.90 -12.70 -20.43
CA LEU A 223 -11.42 -14.01 -20.87
C LEU A 223 -12.32 -13.92 -22.09
N SER A 224 -13.03 -12.81 -22.28
CA SER A 224 -13.85 -12.56 -23.47
C SER A 224 -13.05 -12.06 -24.68
N GLY A 225 -11.75 -11.78 -24.53
CA GLY A 225 -10.91 -11.23 -25.60
C GLY A 225 -11.14 -9.76 -25.90
N LYS A 226 -11.84 -9.03 -25.01
CA LYS A 226 -11.99 -7.57 -25.09
C LYS A 226 -10.64 -6.86 -24.91
N VAL A 227 -9.77 -7.42 -24.08
CA VAL A 227 -8.38 -6.97 -23.88
C VAL A 227 -7.43 -8.16 -23.98
N ASP A 228 -6.17 -7.90 -24.29
CA ASP A 228 -5.16 -8.94 -24.52
C ASP A 228 -4.35 -9.24 -23.26
N MET A 229 -4.19 -8.24 -22.39
CA MET A 229 -3.57 -8.34 -21.07
C MET A 229 -4.25 -7.40 -20.07
N ILE A 230 -4.10 -7.69 -18.78
CA ILE A 230 -4.55 -6.82 -17.69
C ILE A 230 -3.42 -6.52 -16.70
N ALA A 231 -3.38 -5.27 -16.22
CA ALA A 231 -2.58 -4.83 -15.09
C ALA A 231 -3.26 -3.67 -14.38
N ALA A 232 -3.33 -3.77 -13.06
CA ALA A 232 -3.92 -2.78 -12.16
C ALA A 232 -3.52 -3.14 -10.72
N CYS A 233 -2.22 -3.25 -10.45
CA CYS A 233 -1.65 -3.83 -9.22
C CYS A 233 -2.37 -5.11 -8.76
N ILE A 234 -2.71 -5.99 -9.72
CA ILE A 234 -3.56 -7.14 -9.44
C ILE A 234 -2.74 -8.23 -8.71
N THR A 235 -3.16 -8.55 -7.49
CA THR A 235 -2.56 -9.64 -6.70
C THR A 235 -2.72 -10.99 -7.40
N ILE A 236 -1.61 -11.71 -7.51
CA ILE A 236 -1.55 -13.10 -7.92
C ILE A 236 -2.09 -13.95 -6.77
N THR A 237 -3.29 -14.50 -6.95
CA THR A 237 -3.90 -15.42 -5.97
C THR A 237 -4.18 -16.77 -6.63
N PRO A 238 -4.21 -17.88 -5.87
CA PRO A 238 -4.57 -19.19 -6.41
C PRO A 238 -5.92 -19.19 -7.14
N GLU A 239 -6.92 -18.49 -6.60
CA GLU A 239 -8.25 -18.38 -7.21
C GLU A 239 -8.22 -17.69 -8.58
N ARG A 240 -7.45 -16.60 -8.70
CA ARG A 240 -7.30 -15.89 -9.99
C ARG A 240 -6.45 -16.70 -10.97
N ALA A 241 -5.39 -17.34 -10.49
CA ALA A 241 -4.49 -18.16 -11.30
C ALA A 241 -5.15 -19.43 -11.88
N GLN A 242 -6.27 -19.87 -11.30
CA GLN A 242 -7.12 -20.90 -11.91
C GLN A 242 -7.86 -20.41 -13.15
N LYS A 243 -8.09 -19.09 -13.27
CA LYS A 243 -8.88 -18.48 -14.35
C LYS A 243 -8.01 -17.87 -15.45
N VAL A 244 -6.88 -17.27 -15.09
CA VAL A 244 -5.99 -16.53 -16.01
C VAL A 244 -4.54 -16.95 -15.82
N LEU A 245 -3.70 -16.71 -16.82
CA LEU A 245 -2.26 -16.95 -16.74
C LEU A 245 -1.54 -15.67 -16.30
N PHE A 246 -0.88 -15.72 -15.14
CA PHE A 246 -0.08 -14.60 -14.66
C PHE A 246 1.35 -14.61 -15.24
N SER A 247 1.91 -13.42 -15.41
CA SER A 247 3.35 -13.18 -15.54
C SER A 247 4.08 -13.55 -14.24
N GLU A 248 5.40 -13.60 -14.30
CA GLU A 248 6.22 -13.49 -13.10
C GLU A 248 5.91 -12.17 -12.38
N PRO A 249 6.06 -12.11 -11.04
CA PRO A 249 5.74 -10.91 -10.29
C PRO A 249 6.70 -9.77 -10.65
N TYR A 250 6.12 -8.65 -11.09
CA TYR A 250 6.88 -7.44 -11.33
C TYR A 250 7.00 -6.58 -10.08
N TYR A 251 6.13 -6.74 -9.07
CA TYR A 251 6.19 -6.02 -7.80
C TYR A 251 5.87 -6.96 -6.64
N SER A 252 6.63 -6.86 -5.55
CA SER A 252 6.31 -7.52 -4.29
C SER A 252 5.86 -6.44 -3.31
N GLY A 253 4.62 -6.59 -2.83
CA GLY A 253 3.96 -5.66 -1.94
C GLY A 253 3.18 -6.41 -0.87
N GLY A 254 2.05 -5.86 -0.47
CA GLY A 254 1.16 -6.44 0.54
C GLY A 254 0.73 -5.40 1.56
N ILE A 255 0.18 -5.85 2.68
CA ILE A 255 -0.20 -4.95 3.77
C ILE A 255 1.07 -4.53 4.51
N ALA A 256 1.35 -3.24 4.55
CA ALA A 256 2.41 -2.67 5.36
C ALA A 256 1.84 -1.80 6.49
N ALA A 257 2.74 -1.36 7.36
CA ALA A 257 2.43 -0.40 8.42
C ALA A 257 3.04 0.97 8.08
N LEU A 258 2.24 2.02 8.12
CA LEU A 258 2.71 3.41 8.10
C LEU A 258 2.60 4.00 9.49
N VAL A 259 3.68 4.60 9.97
CA VAL A 259 3.81 5.16 11.33
C VAL A 259 4.23 6.61 11.26
N LYS A 260 4.14 7.31 12.39
CA LYS A 260 4.75 8.63 12.52
C LYS A 260 6.28 8.49 12.44
N ASP A 261 6.92 9.33 11.63
CA ASP A 261 8.39 9.35 11.56
C ASP A 261 8.96 9.94 12.85
N ALA A 262 9.70 9.09 13.59
CA ALA A 262 10.40 9.43 14.83
C ALA A 262 11.48 10.51 14.66
N LYS A 263 12.00 10.67 13.44
CA LYS A 263 13.13 11.58 13.17
C LYS A 263 12.69 13.04 12.96
N ARG A 264 11.40 13.36 13.16
CA ARG A 264 10.81 14.69 12.95
C ARG A 264 9.76 15.09 13.98
#